data_AF-A0A6I6CNC1-F1
#
_entry.id   AF-A0A6I6CNC1-F1
#
_cell.length_a   1.000
_cell.length_b   1.000
_cell.length_c   1.000
_cell.angle_alpha   90.00
_cell.angle_beta   90.00
_cell.angle_gamma   90.00
#
_symmetry.space_group_name_H-M   'P 1'
#
loop_
_entity.id
_entity.type
_entity.pdbx_description
1 polymer ?
#
loop_
_entity_poly.entity_id
_entity_poly.type
_entity_poly.pdbx_seq_one_letter_code
_entity_poly.pdbx_strand_id
1 'polypeptide(L)'
;MKGFYPSREFWESSLEIPFSPLFKDFQNPSLREIWLNSLSGRQLSVIFNHYFQNKQNRQLFKDHEKRDDISTQQKRKMLTKISESLFDYYLVNRFSRAKSEATIAEVARSVLSQDFLKSFLLQNNKYDKKSLLFTLFITNHNLLRQIFCFNQVQKKGFLPFILKNPPRQKATSFKDFLSESTIQEILKQHDLSENDSFESQFQELFYYQNSIYLFIRRASKDEDLLISSNKVIHVHKPSRIIIDFALNANQVNLSIQSFDQGLKIANRIVICYFQRECSFTNMRHQNTAAQVRTFLHDCVKQHVPDIHLFELKFGPSKSKTHLTLNTDNIEEWLQKIEPSVGSVLHDVSLVQHIKVLFKSKKVTLSFQTDTQCANYIEIDYSEYVLNRKERDDFKSLIRDSYGITVLSKTLSRY
;
A
#
# COMPACT_ATOMS: atom_id res chain seq x y z
N MET A 1 3.08 -5.51 36.16
CA MET A 1 3.00 -4.91 34.81
C MET A 1 2.71 -6.02 33.81
N LYS A 2 1.43 -6.20 33.41
CA LYS A 2 1.04 -7.17 32.37
C LYS A 2 0.98 -6.43 31.02
N GLY A 3 1.69 -6.91 30.00
CA GLY A 3 1.27 -6.74 28.59
C GLY A 3 1.89 -5.64 27.72
N PHE A 4 3.07 -5.05 28.03
CA PHE A 4 3.64 -4.02 27.13
C PHE A 4 4.40 -4.60 25.92
N TYR A 5 4.84 -5.86 26.00
CA TYR A 5 5.66 -6.49 24.97
C TYR A 5 4.82 -7.41 24.08
N PRO A 6 4.88 -7.25 22.74
CA PRO A 6 4.13 -8.11 21.83
C PRO A 6 4.57 -9.57 21.91
N SER A 7 3.66 -10.50 21.63
CA SER A 7 3.97 -11.92 21.58
C SER A 7 4.87 -12.26 20.38
N ARG A 8 5.48 -13.45 20.41
CA ARG A 8 6.20 -14.01 19.25
C ARG A 8 5.31 -14.08 18.01
N GLU A 9 4.07 -14.51 18.17
CA GLU A 9 3.08 -14.61 17.09
C GLU A 9 2.79 -13.25 16.44
N PHE A 10 2.76 -12.17 17.22
CA PHE A 10 2.60 -10.82 16.66
C PHE A 10 3.73 -10.50 15.66
N TRP A 11 4.97 -10.79 16.04
CA TRP A 11 6.12 -10.52 15.18
C TRP A 11 6.18 -11.45 13.96
N GLU A 12 6.04 -12.76 14.15
CA GLU A 12 6.21 -13.75 13.08
C GLU A 12 4.98 -13.83 12.16
N SER A 13 3.77 -13.87 12.71
CA SER A 13 2.53 -14.06 11.95
C SER A 13 1.95 -12.76 11.44
N SER A 14 1.86 -11.71 12.27
CA SER A 14 1.21 -10.45 11.88
C SER A 14 2.14 -9.51 11.10
N LEU A 15 3.44 -9.49 11.43
CA LEU A 15 4.41 -8.56 10.81
C LEU A 15 5.46 -9.21 9.90
N GLU A 16 5.49 -10.55 9.83
CA GLU A 16 6.47 -11.34 9.07
C GLU A 16 7.93 -11.02 9.42
N ILE A 17 8.18 -10.73 10.69
CA ILE A 17 9.52 -10.52 11.22
C ILE A 17 10.03 -11.84 11.79
N PRO A 18 11.19 -12.37 11.32
CA PRO A 18 11.71 -13.65 11.79
C PRO A 18 12.26 -13.51 13.22
N PHE A 19 11.37 -13.68 14.20
CA PHE A 19 11.67 -13.43 15.61
C PHE A 19 12.81 -14.32 16.11
N SER A 20 12.71 -15.65 15.92
CA SER A 20 13.71 -16.58 16.48
C SER A 20 15.14 -16.38 15.95
N PRO A 21 15.39 -16.27 14.62
CA PRO A 21 16.73 -15.97 14.13
C PRO A 21 17.27 -14.64 14.65
N LEU A 22 16.44 -13.59 14.65
CA LEU A 22 16.84 -12.27 15.12
C LEU A 22 17.12 -12.24 16.62
N PHE A 23 16.38 -13.01 17.41
CA PHE A 23 16.60 -13.13 18.85
C PHE A 23 17.93 -13.80 19.15
N LYS A 24 18.27 -14.87 18.42
CA LYS A 24 19.56 -15.56 18.53
C LYS A 24 20.72 -14.62 18.20
N ASP A 25 20.61 -13.86 17.11
CA ASP A 25 21.61 -12.85 16.73
C ASP A 25 21.76 -11.76 17.80
N PHE A 26 20.64 -11.31 18.39
CA PHE A 26 20.62 -10.25 19.39
C PHE A 26 21.20 -10.66 20.76
N GLN A 27 21.43 -11.96 20.99
CA GLN A 27 22.18 -12.40 22.17
C GLN A 27 23.66 -12.01 22.11
N ASN A 28 24.20 -11.69 20.93
CA ASN A 28 25.58 -11.25 20.78
C ASN A 28 25.77 -9.80 21.30
N PRO A 29 26.56 -9.57 22.37
CA PRO A 29 26.76 -8.24 22.95
C PRO A 29 27.38 -7.23 21.97
N SER A 30 28.32 -7.68 21.13
CA SER A 30 28.96 -6.83 20.12
C SER A 30 27.96 -6.34 19.09
N LEU A 31 26.99 -7.19 18.69
CA LEU A 31 25.92 -6.78 17.79
C LEU A 31 25.02 -5.72 18.43
N ARG A 32 24.67 -5.88 19.71
CA ARG A 32 23.86 -4.89 20.45
C ARG A 32 24.55 -3.53 20.51
N GLU A 33 25.86 -3.53 20.78
CA GLU A 33 26.67 -2.32 20.83
C GLU A 33 26.76 -1.64 19.45
N ILE A 34 27.07 -2.38 18.39
CA ILE A 34 27.12 -1.86 17.01
C ILE A 34 25.76 -1.25 16.63
N TRP A 35 24.67 -1.94 16.96
CA TRP A 35 23.33 -1.45 16.69
C TRP A 35 23.03 -0.15 17.44
N LEU A 36 23.30 -0.07 18.74
CA LEU A 36 23.11 1.15 19.54
C LEU A 36 23.98 2.32 19.04
N ASN A 37 25.20 2.04 18.60
CA ASN A 37 26.09 3.02 18.00
C ASN A 37 25.56 3.54 16.65
N SER A 38 24.80 2.73 15.91
CA SER A 38 24.18 3.13 14.63
C SER A 38 22.96 4.04 14.77
N LEU A 39 22.41 4.21 15.98
CA LEU A 39 21.21 5.04 16.21
C LEU A 39 21.57 6.52 16.34
N SER A 40 20.72 7.38 15.74
CA SER A 40 20.83 8.83 15.87
C SER A 40 20.47 9.31 17.28
N GLY A 41 20.87 10.54 17.64
CA GLY A 41 20.51 11.13 18.93
C GLY A 41 19.00 11.23 19.16
N ARG A 42 18.21 11.46 18.09
CA ARG A 42 16.73 11.47 18.15
C ARG A 42 16.18 10.07 18.46
N GLN A 43 16.66 9.06 17.75
CA GLN A 43 16.26 7.66 17.93
C GLN A 43 16.59 7.17 19.34
N LEU A 44 17.81 7.47 19.82
CA LEU A 44 18.23 7.16 21.19
C LEU A 44 17.36 7.87 22.22
N SER A 45 17.00 9.13 21.99
CA SER A 45 16.17 9.90 22.91
C SER A 45 14.76 9.31 23.06
N VAL A 46 14.15 8.79 21.99
CA VAL A 46 12.84 8.12 22.07
C VAL A 46 12.91 6.86 22.95
N ILE A 47 13.90 5.99 22.71
CA ILE A 47 14.08 4.76 23.50
C ILE A 47 14.40 5.10 24.96
N PHE A 48 15.32 6.04 25.16
CA PHE A 48 15.74 6.50 26.47
C PHE A 48 14.57 7.06 27.26
N ASN A 49 13.74 7.89 26.62
CA ASN A 49 12.58 8.47 27.26
C ASN A 49 11.59 7.39 27.71
N HIS A 50 11.32 6.38 26.88
CA HIS A 50 10.43 5.28 27.28
C HIS A 50 10.90 4.52 28.53
N TYR A 51 12.19 4.17 28.59
CA TYR A 51 12.72 3.37 29.71
C TYR A 51 12.97 4.19 30.98
N PHE A 52 13.34 5.46 30.84
CA PHE A 52 13.84 6.26 31.96
C PHE A 52 12.93 7.42 32.37
N GLN A 53 11.85 7.73 31.63
CA GLN A 53 10.94 8.81 32.02
C GLN A 53 10.04 8.48 33.22
N ASN A 54 9.82 7.20 33.55
CA ASN A 54 9.02 6.82 34.71
C ASN A 54 9.61 7.37 36.02
N LYS A 55 8.75 7.94 36.89
CA LYS A 55 9.11 8.65 38.13
C LYS A 55 10.05 7.88 39.07
N GLN A 56 10.12 6.54 38.96
CA GLN A 56 10.96 5.66 39.77
C GLN A 56 12.47 5.84 39.53
N ASN A 57 12.89 6.27 38.34
CA ASN A 57 14.30 6.44 37.98
C ASN A 57 14.84 7.87 38.23
N ARG A 58 14.11 8.73 38.95
CA ARG A 58 14.52 10.11 39.27
C ARG A 58 15.90 10.18 39.95
N GLN A 59 16.29 9.15 40.70
CA GLN A 59 17.58 9.11 41.39
C GLN A 59 18.78 9.04 40.42
N LEU A 60 18.60 8.54 39.20
CA LEU A 60 19.64 8.49 38.16
C LEU A 60 19.90 9.84 37.48
N PHE A 61 19.08 10.86 37.77
CA PHE A 61 19.07 12.15 37.09
C PHE A 61 19.20 13.33 38.06
N LYS A 62 19.72 13.10 39.27
CA LYS A 62 19.84 14.13 40.32
C LYS A 62 20.69 15.33 39.89
N ASP A 63 21.64 15.14 38.98
CA ASP A 63 22.58 16.18 38.53
C ASP A 63 22.11 16.93 37.26
N HIS A 64 20.91 16.62 36.74
CA HIS A 64 20.36 17.24 35.54
C HIS A 64 19.02 17.91 35.85
N GLU A 65 19.00 19.25 35.96
CA GLU A 65 17.78 20.04 36.20
C GLU A 65 16.73 19.86 35.10
N LYS A 66 17.17 19.63 33.84
CA LYS A 66 16.31 19.28 32.70
C LYS A 66 16.83 18.00 32.02
N ARG A 67 15.94 17.03 31.80
CA ARG A 67 16.28 15.71 31.21
C ARG A 67 16.74 15.78 29.74
N ASP A 68 16.44 16.87 29.06
CA ASP A 68 16.89 17.11 27.67
C ASP A 68 18.39 17.45 27.57
N ASP A 69 19.04 17.81 28.69
CA ASP A 69 20.47 18.18 28.74
C ASP A 69 21.42 16.97 28.78
N ILE A 70 20.89 15.75 28.87
CA ILE A 70 21.71 14.53 28.86
C ILE A 70 22.28 14.33 27.45
N SER A 71 23.61 14.34 27.37
CA SER A 71 24.32 14.16 26.11
C SER A 71 23.97 12.85 25.42
N THR A 72 23.99 12.83 24.08
CA THR A 72 23.74 11.60 23.30
C THR A 72 24.65 10.45 23.71
N GLN A 73 25.91 10.74 24.09
CA GLN A 73 26.87 9.74 24.53
C GLN A 73 26.48 9.13 25.89
N GLN A 74 25.99 9.93 26.84
CA GLN A 74 25.50 9.43 28.12
C GLN A 74 24.22 8.60 27.94
N LYS A 75 23.26 9.05 27.13
CA LYS A 75 22.06 8.28 26.77
C LYS A 75 22.44 6.91 26.23
N ARG A 76 23.41 6.86 25.32
CA ARG A 76 23.92 5.61 24.74
C ARG A 76 24.53 4.70 25.80
N LYS A 77 25.44 5.21 26.64
CA LYS A 77 26.07 4.43 27.73
C LYS A 77 25.02 3.81 28.66
N MET A 78 23.97 4.55 29.01
CA MET A 78 22.88 4.04 29.86
C MET A 78 22.05 2.97 29.16
N LEU A 79 21.73 3.15 27.88
CA LEU A 79 21.02 2.15 27.08
C LEU A 79 21.84 0.88 26.88
N THR A 80 23.17 0.97 26.73
CA THR A 80 24.04 -0.20 26.65
C THR A 80 23.92 -1.10 27.88
N LYS A 81 23.77 -0.52 29.08
CA LYS A 81 23.61 -1.27 30.33
C LYS A 81 22.33 -2.11 30.39
N ILE A 82 21.29 -1.70 29.66
CA ILE A 82 20.00 -2.42 29.58
C ILE A 82 19.78 -3.03 28.18
N SER A 83 20.85 -3.20 27.40
CA SER A 83 20.76 -3.55 25.98
C SER A 83 19.99 -4.84 25.71
N GLU A 84 19.97 -5.79 26.65
CA GLU A 84 19.23 -7.04 26.57
C GLU A 84 17.72 -6.83 26.50
N SER A 85 17.21 -5.79 27.15
CA SER A 85 15.79 -5.41 27.16
C SER A 85 15.36 -4.64 25.90
N LEU A 86 16.29 -4.32 25.00
CA LEU A 86 16.02 -3.48 23.83
C LEU A 86 15.65 -4.29 22.57
N PHE A 87 15.38 -5.59 22.72
CA PHE A 87 15.14 -6.47 21.58
C PHE A 87 13.96 -6.03 20.71
N ASP A 88 12.84 -5.59 21.28
CA ASP A 88 11.70 -5.12 20.48
C ASP A 88 12.04 -3.88 19.64
N TYR A 89 12.87 -2.97 20.15
CA TYR A 89 13.35 -1.83 19.37
C TYR A 89 14.25 -2.26 18.22
N TYR A 90 15.04 -3.31 18.42
CA TYR A 90 15.80 -3.92 17.35
C TYR A 90 14.87 -4.55 16.30
N LEU A 91 13.78 -5.22 16.70
CA LEU A 91 12.75 -5.72 15.78
C LEU A 91 12.04 -4.58 15.02
N VAL A 92 11.64 -3.49 15.68
CA VAL A 92 11.07 -2.31 15.03
C VAL A 92 12.05 -1.69 14.03
N ASN A 93 13.33 -1.65 14.36
CA ASN A 93 14.37 -1.17 13.44
C ASN A 93 14.47 -2.09 12.20
N ARG A 94 14.41 -3.41 12.36
CA ARG A 94 14.39 -4.37 11.23
C ARG A 94 13.12 -4.20 10.40
N PHE A 95 11.96 -4.06 11.05
CA PHE A 95 10.68 -3.79 10.41
C PHE A 95 10.71 -2.53 9.54
N SER A 96 11.39 -1.47 10.00
CA SER A 96 11.48 -0.19 9.30
C SER A 96 12.09 -0.26 7.89
N ARG A 97 12.95 -1.27 7.62
CA ARG A 97 13.71 -1.38 6.36
C ARG A 97 12.80 -1.60 5.16
N ALA A 98 11.74 -2.39 5.31
CA ALA A 98 10.84 -2.76 4.22
C ALA A 98 9.67 -1.78 4.03
N LYS A 99 9.49 -0.81 4.93
CA LYS A 99 8.32 0.09 4.96
C LYS A 99 8.60 1.44 4.31
N SER A 100 7.65 1.97 3.55
CA SER A 100 7.79 3.31 2.96
C SER A 100 7.66 4.37 4.05
N GLU A 101 8.35 5.50 3.88
CA GLU A 101 8.20 6.66 4.76
C GLU A 101 6.75 7.19 4.72
N ALA A 102 6.17 7.28 3.52
CA ALA A 102 4.80 7.74 3.31
C ALA A 102 3.78 6.91 4.11
N THR A 103 3.93 5.57 4.18
CA THR A 103 3.05 4.73 5.02
C THR A 103 3.18 5.10 6.49
N ILE A 104 4.41 5.18 7.00
CA ILE A 104 4.66 5.44 8.42
C ILE A 104 4.10 6.80 8.79
N ALA A 105 4.34 7.82 7.97
CA ALA A 105 3.84 9.17 8.18
C ALA A 105 2.31 9.25 8.11
N GLU A 106 1.64 8.47 7.25
CA GLU A 106 0.17 8.43 7.19
C GLU A 106 -0.43 7.87 8.48
N VAL A 107 0.05 6.71 8.94
CA VAL A 107 -0.44 6.12 10.20
C VAL A 107 -0.04 6.99 11.40
N ALA A 108 1.11 7.66 11.35
CA ALA A 108 1.49 8.59 12.40
C ALA A 108 0.55 9.80 12.48
N ARG A 109 0.08 10.31 11.33
CA ARG A 109 -0.85 11.45 11.25
C ARG A 109 -2.24 11.17 11.83
N SER A 110 -2.68 9.92 11.90
CA SER A 110 -3.96 9.57 12.52
C SER A 110 -3.88 9.43 14.05
N VAL A 111 -2.68 9.40 14.63
CA VAL A 111 -2.46 9.11 16.06
C VAL A 111 -1.72 10.22 16.79
N LEU A 112 -0.74 10.87 16.15
CA LEU A 112 0.13 11.87 16.75
C LEU A 112 -0.31 13.29 16.35
N SER A 113 -0.11 14.25 17.24
CA SER A 113 -0.39 15.66 16.95
C SER A 113 0.58 16.21 15.89
N GLN A 114 0.14 17.22 15.13
CA GLN A 114 0.98 17.84 14.09
C GLN A 114 2.28 18.42 14.64
N ASP A 115 2.25 19.06 15.80
CA ASP A 115 3.44 19.64 16.42
C ASP A 115 4.44 18.56 16.84
N PHE A 116 3.95 17.43 17.33
CA PHE A 116 4.79 16.30 17.67
C PHE A 116 5.39 15.65 16.42
N LEU A 117 4.63 15.51 15.34
CA LEU A 117 5.15 15.05 14.05
C LEU A 117 6.23 15.95 13.47
N LYS A 118 6.06 17.28 13.55
CA LYS A 118 7.06 18.25 13.07
C LYS A 118 8.41 18.05 13.74
N SER A 119 8.44 17.61 15.00
CA SER A 119 9.70 17.33 15.71
C SER A 119 10.54 16.21 15.06
N PHE A 120 9.91 15.33 14.27
CA PHE A 120 10.57 14.25 13.53
C PHE A 120 10.95 14.60 12.10
N LEU A 121 10.66 15.82 11.62
CA LEU A 121 11.08 16.27 10.29
C LEU A 121 12.61 16.45 10.22
N LEU A 122 13.17 16.04 9.10
CA LEU A 122 14.55 16.27 8.68
C LEU A 122 14.59 17.48 7.73
N GLN A 123 15.78 18.02 7.50
CA GLN A 123 15.99 19.23 6.67
C GLN A 123 15.48 19.09 5.22
N ASN A 124 15.25 17.87 4.74
CA ASN A 124 14.77 17.57 3.39
C ASN A 124 13.25 17.28 3.33
N ASN A 125 12.48 17.73 4.33
CA ASN A 125 11.04 17.43 4.49
C ASN A 125 10.71 15.94 4.61
N LYS A 126 11.71 15.09 4.86
CA LYS A 126 11.49 13.66 5.17
C LYS A 126 11.40 13.45 6.66
N TYR A 127 10.68 12.42 7.07
CA TYR A 127 10.60 12.04 8.47
C TYR A 127 11.72 11.07 8.88
N ASP A 128 12.21 11.18 10.12
CA ASP A 128 13.02 10.13 10.75
C ASP A 128 12.15 8.89 11.02
N LYS A 129 12.11 7.99 10.04
CA LYS A 129 11.29 6.76 10.06
C LYS A 129 11.44 5.95 11.34
N LYS A 130 12.67 5.81 11.86
CA LYS A 130 12.93 4.95 13.03
C LYS A 130 12.45 5.60 14.32
N SER A 131 12.58 6.92 14.43
CA SER A 131 12.05 7.65 15.58
C SER A 131 10.51 7.62 15.60
N LEU A 132 9.86 7.77 14.44
CA LEU A 132 8.39 7.64 14.30
C LEU A 132 7.92 6.22 14.63
N LEU A 133 8.39 5.21 13.87
CA LEU A 133 8.89 3.94 14.41
C LEU A 133 8.60 3.63 15.88
N PHE A 134 9.64 3.91 16.66
CA PHE A 134 9.71 3.66 18.08
C PHE A 134 8.60 4.36 18.84
N THR A 135 8.25 5.58 18.44
CA THR A 135 7.18 6.32 19.11
C THR A 135 5.82 5.65 18.93
N LEU A 136 5.46 5.25 17.71
CA LEU A 136 4.20 4.52 17.45
C LEU A 136 4.17 3.18 18.18
N PHE A 137 5.30 2.47 18.23
CA PHE A 137 5.43 1.24 18.99
C PHE A 137 5.17 1.45 20.50
N ILE A 138 5.75 2.50 21.09
CA ILE A 138 5.54 2.86 22.50
C ILE A 138 4.09 3.24 22.76
N THR A 139 3.46 4.00 21.87
CA THR A 139 2.06 4.43 22.02
C THR A 139 1.11 3.24 21.94
N ASN A 140 1.24 2.40 20.91
CA ASN A 140 0.45 1.20 20.71
C ASN A 140 1.12 0.30 19.66
N HIS A 141 1.63 -0.88 20.07
CA HIS A 141 2.30 -1.79 19.15
C HIS A 141 1.42 -2.26 17.98
N ASN A 142 0.08 -2.30 18.12
CA ASN A 142 -0.83 -2.66 17.04
C ASN A 142 -0.77 -1.68 15.85
N LEU A 143 -0.26 -0.46 16.04
CA LEU A 143 -0.01 0.47 14.93
C LEU A 143 1.04 -0.07 13.96
N LEU A 144 1.97 -0.93 14.39
CA LEU A 144 2.90 -1.60 13.48
C LEU A 144 2.15 -2.55 12.53
N ARG A 145 1.09 -3.21 12.99
CA ARG A 145 0.22 -4.06 12.16
C ARG A 145 -0.54 -3.23 11.12
N GLN A 146 -1.05 -2.07 11.51
CA GLN A 146 -1.67 -1.12 10.58
C GLN A 146 -0.67 -0.63 9.53
N ILE A 147 0.56 -0.23 9.93
CA ILE A 147 1.63 0.17 9.00
C ILE A 147 1.99 -0.97 8.06
N PHE A 148 2.05 -2.19 8.57
CA PHE A 148 2.35 -3.36 7.76
C PHE A 148 1.30 -3.56 6.66
N CYS A 149 0.02 -3.56 7.04
CA CYS A 149 -1.11 -3.72 6.14
C CYS A 149 -1.19 -2.58 5.12
N PHE A 150 -1.13 -1.33 5.58
CA PHE A 150 -1.23 -0.16 4.70
C PHE A 150 -0.04 -0.03 3.74
N ASN A 151 1.16 -0.45 4.15
CA ASN A 151 2.31 -0.51 3.24
C ASN A 151 2.09 -1.51 2.10
N GLN A 152 1.29 -2.58 2.30
CA GLN A 152 0.92 -3.47 1.19
C GLN A 152 -0.05 -2.79 0.23
N VAL A 153 -1.04 -2.05 0.75
CA VAL A 153 -1.96 -1.24 -0.07
C VAL A 153 -1.17 -0.25 -0.93
N GLN A 154 -0.18 0.43 -0.36
CA GLN A 154 0.65 1.38 -1.10
C GLN A 154 1.52 0.76 -2.18
N LYS A 155 1.87 -0.53 -2.09
CA LYS A 155 2.82 -1.18 -3.02
C LYS A 155 2.14 -2.06 -4.07
N LYS A 156 0.89 -2.46 -3.85
CA LYS A 156 0.15 -3.31 -4.78
C LYS A 156 -0.82 -2.49 -5.63
N GLY A 157 -1.12 -2.98 -6.83
CA GLY A 157 -2.24 -2.53 -7.65
C GLY A 157 -3.52 -3.28 -7.30
N PHE A 158 -4.66 -2.66 -7.58
CA PHE A 158 -5.99 -3.23 -7.31
C PHE A 158 -6.85 -3.26 -8.57
N LEU A 159 -7.45 -4.40 -8.87
CA LEU A 159 -8.40 -4.52 -9.97
C LEU A 159 -9.81 -4.13 -9.47
N PRO A 160 -10.49 -3.18 -10.11
CA PRO A 160 -11.79 -2.68 -9.66
C PRO A 160 -12.96 -3.48 -10.22
N PHE A 161 -13.97 -3.70 -9.37
CA PHE A 161 -15.21 -4.39 -9.69
C PHE A 161 -16.40 -3.64 -9.11
N ILE A 162 -17.53 -3.71 -9.80
CA ILE A 162 -18.78 -3.03 -9.42
C ILE A 162 -19.89 -4.05 -9.22
N LEU A 163 -20.75 -3.81 -8.23
CA LEU A 163 -21.88 -4.66 -7.92
C LEU A 163 -22.92 -4.58 -9.05
N LYS A 164 -23.30 -5.72 -9.61
CA LYS A 164 -24.34 -5.78 -10.64
C LYS A 164 -25.69 -5.48 -10.02
N ASN A 165 -26.40 -4.47 -10.53
CA ASN A 165 -27.72 -4.05 -10.06
C ASN A 165 -27.79 -3.90 -8.53
N PRO A 166 -27.08 -2.90 -7.97
CA PRO A 166 -26.91 -2.79 -6.52
C PRO A 166 -28.27 -2.70 -5.81
N PRO A 167 -28.51 -3.51 -4.75
CA PRO A 167 -29.72 -3.41 -3.95
C PRO A 167 -29.86 -2.01 -3.31
N ARG A 168 -31.07 -1.67 -2.85
CA ARG A 168 -31.26 -0.47 -2.02
C ARG A 168 -30.38 -0.58 -0.78
N GLN A 169 -29.74 0.54 -0.41
CA GLN A 169 -28.88 0.61 0.75
C GLN A 169 -29.66 0.26 2.03
N LYS A 170 -29.04 -0.53 2.90
CA LYS A 170 -29.59 -0.92 4.21
C LYS A 170 -29.53 0.27 5.17
N ALA A 171 -30.36 0.22 6.22
CA ALA A 171 -30.32 1.22 7.29
C ALA A 171 -29.01 1.16 8.09
N THR A 172 -28.51 -0.05 8.36
CA THR A 172 -27.19 -0.27 8.94
C THR A 172 -26.13 -0.03 7.88
N SER A 173 -25.08 0.73 8.22
CA SER A 173 -23.99 0.97 7.27
C SER A 173 -23.16 -0.31 7.05
N PHE A 174 -22.54 -0.42 5.89
CA PHE A 174 -21.66 -1.55 5.59
C PHE A 174 -20.46 -1.60 6.55
N LYS A 175 -19.98 -0.45 7.00
CA LYS A 175 -18.91 -0.35 7.99
C LYS A 175 -19.32 -0.98 9.33
N ASP A 176 -20.54 -0.72 9.78
CA ASP A 176 -21.03 -1.23 11.08
C ASP A 176 -21.36 -2.72 11.02
N PHE A 177 -21.71 -3.23 9.83
CA PHE A 177 -21.90 -4.66 9.60
C PHE A 177 -20.59 -5.47 9.73
N LEU A 178 -19.46 -4.88 9.32
CA LEU A 178 -18.18 -5.55 9.30
C LEU A 178 -17.54 -5.59 10.68
N SER A 179 -17.54 -6.77 11.29
CA SER A 179 -16.78 -7.09 12.50
C SER A 179 -15.84 -8.28 12.24
N GLU A 180 -14.81 -8.44 13.08
CA GLU A 180 -13.92 -9.60 13.04
C GLU A 180 -14.73 -10.91 13.10
N SER A 181 -15.68 -10.99 14.04
CA SER A 181 -16.54 -12.18 14.20
C SER A 181 -17.42 -12.45 12.97
N THR A 182 -18.01 -11.40 12.38
CA THR A 182 -18.83 -11.51 11.17
C THR A 182 -17.99 -12.06 10.01
N ILE A 183 -16.79 -11.51 9.82
CA ILE A 183 -15.92 -11.94 8.72
C ILE A 183 -15.40 -13.35 8.94
N GLN A 184 -14.98 -13.71 10.15
CA GLN A 184 -14.53 -15.06 10.46
C GLN A 184 -15.62 -16.11 10.17
N GLU A 185 -16.87 -15.83 10.54
CA GLU A 185 -18.01 -16.71 10.22
C GLU A 185 -18.19 -16.85 8.70
N ILE A 186 -18.18 -15.73 7.95
CA ILE A 186 -18.31 -15.76 6.48
C ILE A 186 -17.17 -16.54 5.83
N LEU A 187 -15.93 -16.37 6.30
CA LEU A 187 -14.77 -17.10 5.80
C LEU A 187 -14.86 -18.59 6.08
N LYS A 188 -15.32 -18.98 7.28
CA LYS A 188 -15.53 -20.39 7.62
C LYS A 188 -16.58 -21.04 6.72
N GLN A 189 -17.70 -20.37 6.48
CA GLN A 189 -18.74 -20.86 5.57
C GLN A 189 -18.24 -20.95 4.12
N HIS A 190 -17.43 -19.97 3.70
CA HIS A 190 -16.76 -20.00 2.40
C HIS A 190 -15.85 -21.22 2.27
N ASP A 191 -15.02 -21.51 3.27
CA ASP A 191 -14.06 -22.62 3.23
C ASP A 191 -14.78 -23.97 3.21
N LEU A 192 -15.86 -24.13 3.98
CA LEU A 192 -16.74 -25.30 3.93
C LEU A 192 -17.35 -25.51 2.54
N SER A 193 -17.69 -24.42 1.85
CA SER A 193 -18.30 -24.49 0.52
C SER A 193 -17.32 -24.82 -0.60
N GLU A 194 -16.07 -24.35 -0.51
CA GLU A 194 -15.02 -24.66 -1.50
C GLU A 194 -14.48 -26.07 -1.30
N ASN A 195 -14.46 -26.58 -0.06
CA ASN A 195 -14.04 -27.94 0.29
C ASN A 195 -12.67 -28.33 -0.32
N ASP A 196 -11.74 -27.37 -0.36
CA ASP A 196 -10.42 -27.49 -0.99
C ASP A 196 -9.28 -27.71 0.03
N SER A 197 -9.64 -27.97 1.29
CA SER A 197 -8.71 -28.12 2.44
C SER A 197 -7.90 -26.88 2.79
N PHE A 198 -8.13 -25.73 2.15
CA PHE A 198 -7.48 -24.48 2.50
C PHE A 198 -8.33 -23.67 3.48
N GLU A 199 -7.67 -23.11 4.49
CA GLU A 199 -8.29 -22.22 5.46
C GLU A 199 -8.01 -20.74 5.13
N SER A 200 -9.06 -19.94 5.22
CA SER A 200 -9.04 -18.49 5.12
C SER A 200 -8.94 -17.87 6.51
N GLN A 201 -7.81 -17.23 6.79
CA GLN A 201 -7.55 -16.58 8.07
C GLN A 201 -7.76 -15.08 7.95
N PHE A 202 -8.68 -14.54 8.75
CA PHE A 202 -8.79 -13.10 8.97
C PHE A 202 -7.47 -12.56 9.54
N GLN A 203 -7.02 -11.40 9.07
CA GLN A 203 -5.78 -10.77 9.55
C GLN A 203 -6.04 -9.39 10.13
N GLU A 204 -6.77 -8.55 9.41
CA GLU A 204 -7.04 -7.18 9.84
C GLU A 204 -8.23 -6.59 9.06
N LEU A 205 -8.97 -5.71 9.73
CA LEU A 205 -9.97 -4.84 9.14
C LEU A 205 -9.58 -3.39 9.41
N PHE A 206 -9.44 -2.60 8.35
CA PHE A 206 -8.94 -1.24 8.44
C PHE A 206 -9.82 -0.26 7.67
N TYR A 207 -10.24 0.81 8.33
CA TYR A 207 -11.00 1.90 7.72
C TYR A 207 -10.08 3.06 7.41
N TYR A 208 -10.07 3.51 6.16
CA TYR A 208 -9.30 4.69 5.75
C TYR A 208 -10.07 5.51 4.73
N GLN A 209 -10.30 6.77 5.08
CA GLN A 209 -11.13 7.71 4.31
C GLN A 209 -12.54 7.15 4.11
N ASN A 210 -12.87 6.69 2.89
CA ASN A 210 -14.17 6.12 2.53
C ASN A 210 -14.06 4.66 2.05
N SER A 211 -12.91 4.02 2.34
CA SER A 211 -12.59 2.64 1.95
C SER A 211 -12.45 1.76 3.18
N ILE A 212 -12.91 0.52 3.05
CA ILE A 212 -12.74 -0.52 4.06
C ILE A 212 -11.82 -1.61 3.47
N TYR A 213 -10.64 -1.74 4.06
CA TYR A 213 -9.65 -2.73 3.68
C TYR A 213 -9.79 -3.96 4.57
N LEU A 214 -10.00 -5.11 3.94
CA LEU A 214 -10.02 -6.41 4.57
C LEU A 214 -8.81 -7.23 4.12
N PHE A 215 -8.04 -7.73 5.08
CA PHE A 215 -6.86 -8.55 4.84
C PHE A 215 -7.16 -9.99 5.24
N ILE A 216 -6.97 -10.91 4.30
CA ILE A 216 -7.15 -12.34 4.49
C ILE A 216 -5.89 -13.06 4.04
N ARG A 217 -5.46 -14.04 4.84
CA ARG A 217 -4.41 -14.99 4.47
C ARG A 217 -5.07 -16.31 4.10
N ARG A 218 -4.82 -16.80 2.89
CA ARG A 218 -5.30 -18.11 2.42
C ARG A 218 -4.19 -18.74 1.57
N ALA A 219 -3.94 -20.02 1.73
CA ALA A 219 -3.00 -20.73 0.88
C ALA A 219 -3.46 -20.69 -0.60
N SER A 220 -2.54 -20.47 -1.54
CA SER A 220 -2.85 -20.58 -2.96
C SER A 220 -2.71 -22.02 -3.45
N LYS A 221 -3.49 -22.37 -4.47
CA LYS A 221 -3.33 -23.63 -5.21
C LYS A 221 -1.96 -23.75 -5.90
N ASP A 222 -1.28 -22.63 -6.14
CA ASP A 222 0.10 -22.62 -6.63
C ASP A 222 1.01 -23.33 -5.60
N GLU A 223 1.53 -24.50 -5.98
CA GLU A 223 2.51 -25.27 -5.19
C GLU A 223 3.86 -24.54 -5.16
N ASP A 224 4.45 -24.46 -3.98
CA ASP A 224 5.82 -24.02 -3.75
C ASP A 224 6.65 -25.22 -3.30
N LEU A 225 7.95 -25.19 -3.58
CA LEU A 225 8.85 -26.29 -3.25
C LEU A 225 9.74 -25.87 -2.08
N LEU A 226 9.48 -26.44 -0.91
CA LEU A 226 10.38 -26.31 0.24
C LEU A 226 11.36 -27.49 0.25
N ILE A 227 12.65 -27.19 0.04
CA ILE A 227 13.71 -28.17 0.20
C ILE A 227 14.05 -28.23 1.70
N SER A 228 13.72 -29.35 2.33
CA SER A 228 14.11 -29.65 3.71
C SER A 228 14.87 -30.97 3.73
N SER A 229 16.11 -30.95 4.21
CA SER A 229 16.89 -32.16 4.54
C SER A 229 16.85 -33.26 3.45
N ASN A 230 17.19 -32.90 2.21
CA ASN A 230 17.21 -33.77 1.02
C ASN A 230 15.84 -34.31 0.55
N LYS A 231 14.72 -33.71 0.99
CA LYS A 231 13.38 -33.96 0.45
C LYS A 231 12.77 -32.68 -0.08
N VAL A 232 12.12 -32.78 -1.24
CA VAL A 232 11.27 -31.73 -1.78
C VAL A 232 9.90 -31.88 -1.14
N ILE A 233 9.50 -30.90 -0.34
CA ILE A 233 8.16 -30.83 0.26
C ILE A 233 7.35 -29.86 -0.58
N HIS A 234 6.27 -30.35 -1.20
CA HIS A 234 5.28 -29.49 -1.83
C HIS A 234 4.51 -28.76 -0.73
N VAL A 235 4.66 -27.44 -0.66
CA VAL A 235 3.99 -26.60 0.32
C VAL A 235 3.27 -25.49 -0.43
N HIS A 236 2.01 -25.24 -0.10
CA HIS A 236 1.26 -24.16 -0.73
C HIS A 236 1.75 -22.79 -0.27
N LYS A 237 1.96 -21.89 -1.23
CA LYS A 237 2.38 -20.53 -0.91
C LYS A 237 1.26 -19.80 -0.16
N PRO A 238 1.54 -19.16 1.00
CA PRO A 238 0.55 -18.29 1.63
C PRO A 238 0.28 -17.11 0.71
N SER A 239 -0.97 -16.97 0.25
CA SER A 239 -1.41 -15.84 -0.54
C SER A 239 -2.13 -14.83 0.35
N ARG A 240 -1.92 -13.55 0.04
CA ARG A 240 -2.60 -12.45 0.71
C ARG A 240 -3.66 -11.89 -0.22
N ILE A 241 -4.88 -11.92 0.28
CA ILE A 241 -6.04 -11.31 -0.34
C ILE A 241 -6.24 -9.97 0.35
N ILE A 242 -6.21 -8.89 -0.43
CA ILE A 242 -6.60 -7.56 0.04
C ILE A 242 -7.85 -7.16 -0.70
N ILE A 243 -8.91 -6.89 0.05
CA ILE A 243 -10.21 -6.46 -0.47
C ILE A 243 -10.43 -5.02 -0.01
N ASP A 244 -10.51 -4.07 -0.94
CA ASP A 244 -10.86 -2.66 -0.71
C ASP A 244 -12.31 -2.44 -1.10
N PHE A 245 -13.22 -2.45 -0.13
CA PHE A 245 -14.61 -2.07 -0.35
C PHE A 245 -14.75 -0.55 -0.36
N ALA A 246 -15.37 -0.02 -1.41
CA ALA A 246 -15.66 1.39 -1.59
C ALA A 246 -17.15 1.60 -1.85
N LEU A 247 -17.61 2.85 -1.74
CA LEU A 247 -18.98 3.26 -2.08
C LEU A 247 -20.05 2.43 -1.36
N ASN A 248 -19.90 2.19 -0.05
CA ASN A 248 -20.83 1.38 0.77
C ASN A 248 -21.12 0.00 0.16
N ALA A 249 -20.06 -0.75 -0.15
CA ALA A 249 -20.08 -2.10 -0.73
C ALA A 249 -20.53 -2.21 -2.20
N ASN A 250 -20.83 -1.10 -2.87
CA ASN A 250 -21.19 -1.14 -4.28
C ASN A 250 -19.99 -1.33 -5.21
N GLN A 251 -18.78 -1.06 -4.72
CA GLN A 251 -17.53 -1.28 -5.44
C GLN A 251 -16.56 -2.06 -4.57
N VAL A 252 -15.80 -2.95 -5.19
CA VAL A 252 -14.70 -3.65 -4.56
C VAL A 252 -13.47 -3.60 -5.45
N ASN A 253 -12.32 -3.27 -4.88
CA ASN A 253 -11.03 -3.35 -5.56
C ASN A 253 -10.23 -4.50 -4.95
N LEU A 254 -9.76 -5.43 -5.76
CA LEU A 254 -9.09 -6.64 -5.30
C LEU A 254 -7.60 -6.61 -5.63
N SER A 255 -6.78 -6.97 -4.65
CA SER A 255 -5.36 -7.24 -4.85
C SER A 255 -5.04 -8.65 -4.38
N ILE A 256 -4.99 -9.58 -5.33
CA ILE A 256 -4.76 -11.01 -5.13
C ILE A 256 -4.13 -11.61 -6.40
N GLN A 257 -3.46 -12.76 -6.27
CA GLN A 257 -2.96 -13.52 -7.42
C GLN A 257 -4.08 -14.18 -8.24
N SER A 258 -5.11 -14.73 -7.59
CA SER A 258 -6.28 -15.37 -8.23
C SER A 258 -7.53 -14.55 -7.97
N PHE A 259 -7.98 -13.76 -8.96
CA PHE A 259 -9.12 -12.86 -8.78
C PHE A 259 -10.44 -13.58 -8.53
N ASP A 260 -10.63 -14.77 -9.11
CA ASP A 260 -11.85 -15.57 -8.91
C ASP A 260 -12.08 -15.86 -7.41
N GLN A 261 -11.03 -16.27 -6.71
CA GLN A 261 -11.09 -16.54 -5.27
C GLN A 261 -11.44 -15.29 -4.45
N GLY A 262 -10.81 -14.15 -4.77
CA GLY A 262 -11.09 -12.88 -4.12
C GLY A 262 -12.53 -12.41 -4.35
N LEU A 263 -13.05 -12.61 -5.56
CA LEU A 263 -14.42 -12.27 -5.93
C LEU A 263 -15.44 -13.14 -5.22
N LYS A 264 -15.22 -14.46 -5.12
CA LYS A 264 -16.11 -15.35 -4.38
C LYS A 264 -16.27 -14.91 -2.92
N ILE A 265 -15.16 -14.57 -2.25
CA ILE A 265 -15.19 -14.06 -0.88
C ILE A 265 -15.92 -12.70 -0.82
N ALA A 266 -15.58 -11.77 -1.71
CA ALA A 266 -16.23 -10.44 -1.75
C ALA A 266 -17.75 -10.56 -1.99
N ASN A 267 -18.17 -11.41 -2.92
CA ASN A 267 -19.57 -11.72 -3.22
C ASN A 267 -20.29 -12.27 -1.99
N ARG A 268 -19.70 -13.25 -1.28
CA ARG A 268 -20.30 -13.79 -0.05
C ARG A 268 -20.51 -12.71 1.01
N ILE A 269 -19.54 -11.82 1.20
CA ILE A 269 -19.65 -10.71 2.16
C ILE A 269 -20.84 -9.81 1.81
N VAL A 270 -20.98 -9.41 0.54
CA VAL A 270 -22.10 -8.55 0.13
C VAL A 270 -23.44 -9.27 0.12
N ILE A 271 -23.48 -10.56 -0.21
CA ILE A 271 -24.70 -11.38 -0.11
C ILE A 271 -25.19 -11.42 1.34
N CYS A 272 -24.29 -11.64 2.31
CA CYS A 272 -24.63 -11.61 3.72
C CYS A 272 -25.12 -10.23 4.18
N TYR A 273 -24.48 -9.15 3.73
CA TYR A 273 -24.87 -7.79 4.08
C TYR A 273 -26.23 -7.38 3.49
N PHE A 274 -26.42 -7.56 2.18
CA PHE A 274 -27.67 -7.19 1.51
C PHE A 274 -28.79 -8.20 1.76
N GLN A 275 -28.46 -9.41 2.22
CA GLN A 275 -29.39 -10.55 2.39
C GLN A 275 -30.11 -10.91 1.08
N ARG A 276 -29.36 -10.84 -0.02
CA ARG A 276 -29.86 -11.10 -1.38
C ARG A 276 -28.70 -11.55 -2.26
N GLU A 277 -29.00 -12.39 -3.24
CA GLU A 277 -28.05 -12.72 -4.31
C GLU A 277 -27.57 -11.46 -5.03
N CYS A 278 -26.26 -11.22 -4.96
CA CYS A 278 -25.60 -10.11 -5.62
C CYS A 278 -24.16 -10.52 -5.97
N SER A 279 -23.68 -10.02 -7.11
CA SER A 279 -22.38 -10.40 -7.64
C SER A 279 -21.64 -9.19 -8.20
N PHE A 280 -20.36 -9.10 -7.89
CA PHE A 280 -19.44 -8.17 -8.52
C PHE A 280 -19.10 -8.59 -9.95
N THR A 281 -18.97 -7.59 -10.82
CA THR A 281 -18.52 -7.74 -12.20
C THR A 281 -17.40 -6.76 -12.50
N ASN A 282 -16.54 -7.05 -13.48
CA ASN A 282 -15.46 -6.14 -13.88
C ASN A 282 -16.00 -4.74 -14.12
N MET A 283 -15.37 -3.73 -13.51
CA MET A 283 -15.64 -2.36 -13.86
C MET A 283 -15.14 -2.13 -15.30
N ARG A 284 -16.03 -1.68 -16.18
CA ARG A 284 -15.68 -1.43 -17.59
C ARG A 284 -15.24 0.01 -17.78
N HIS A 285 -14.30 0.22 -18.69
CA HIS A 285 -13.99 1.55 -19.18
C HIS A 285 -15.13 2.02 -20.08
N GLN A 286 -15.52 3.29 -19.96
CA GLN A 286 -16.51 3.91 -20.85
C GLN A 286 -15.98 5.25 -21.37
N ASN A 287 -14.71 5.27 -21.80
CA ASN A 287 -14.08 6.48 -22.30
C ASN A 287 -14.30 6.59 -23.80
N THR A 288 -14.98 7.63 -24.26
CA THR A 288 -15.15 7.88 -25.69
C THR A 288 -13.84 8.33 -26.32
N ALA A 289 -13.63 8.03 -27.60
CA ALA A 289 -12.44 8.48 -28.32
C ALA A 289 -12.28 10.03 -28.30
N ALA A 290 -13.40 10.77 -28.29
CA ALA A 290 -13.40 12.22 -28.18
C ALA A 290 -12.80 12.70 -26.85
N GLN A 291 -13.25 12.14 -25.72
CA GLN A 291 -12.70 12.49 -24.40
C GLN A 291 -11.20 12.22 -24.33
N VAL A 292 -10.76 11.03 -24.77
CA VAL A 292 -9.34 10.66 -24.72
C VAL A 292 -8.51 11.55 -25.64
N ARG A 293 -9.02 11.90 -26.82
CA ARG A 293 -8.35 12.85 -27.73
C ARG A 293 -8.15 14.20 -27.06
N THR A 294 -9.19 14.75 -26.44
CA THR A 294 -9.10 16.04 -25.73
C THR A 294 -8.05 16.00 -24.62
N PHE A 295 -8.05 14.94 -23.82
CA PHE A 295 -7.04 14.75 -22.78
C PHE A 295 -5.61 14.68 -23.33
N LEU A 296 -5.37 13.86 -24.36
CA LEU A 296 -4.04 13.73 -24.96
C LEU A 296 -3.55 15.04 -25.58
N HIS A 297 -4.44 15.76 -26.25
CA HIS A 297 -4.13 17.06 -26.84
C HIS A 297 -3.80 18.10 -25.77
N ASP A 298 -4.53 18.14 -24.66
CA ASP A 298 -4.23 19.06 -23.55
C ASP A 298 -2.93 18.70 -22.82
N CYS A 299 -2.58 17.41 -22.73
CA CYS A 299 -1.26 16.99 -22.28
C CYS A 299 -0.15 17.56 -23.18
N VAL A 300 -0.30 17.49 -24.51
CA VAL A 300 0.68 18.06 -25.46
C VAL A 300 0.71 19.58 -25.42
N LYS A 301 -0.43 20.24 -25.16
CA LYS A 301 -0.49 21.70 -24.98
C LYS A 301 -0.08 22.17 -23.59
N GLN A 302 0.30 21.25 -22.70
CA GLN A 302 0.67 21.55 -21.31
C GLN A 302 -0.45 22.28 -20.55
N HIS A 303 -1.71 22.01 -20.91
CA HIS A 303 -2.88 22.57 -20.24
C HIS A 303 -3.33 21.75 -19.04
N VAL A 304 -2.82 20.52 -18.90
CA VAL A 304 -3.10 19.67 -17.74
C VAL A 304 -2.10 20.00 -16.62
N PRO A 305 -2.54 20.58 -15.49
CA PRO A 305 -1.64 20.90 -14.39
C PRO A 305 -0.97 19.64 -13.84
N ASP A 306 0.29 19.76 -13.43
CA ASP A 306 1.08 18.69 -12.79
C ASP A 306 1.31 17.43 -13.65
N ILE A 307 1.01 17.46 -14.94
CA ILE A 307 1.20 16.35 -15.88
C ILE A 307 2.12 16.81 -17.03
N HIS A 308 3.26 16.13 -17.18
CA HIS A 308 4.20 16.33 -18.30
C HIS A 308 4.44 15.02 -19.05
N LEU A 309 4.42 15.03 -20.37
CA LEU A 309 4.69 13.87 -21.22
C LEU A 309 6.18 13.55 -21.26
N PHE A 310 6.52 12.33 -20.86
CA PHE A 310 7.89 11.81 -20.85
C PHE A 310 8.13 10.75 -21.94
N GLU A 311 7.09 10.00 -22.32
CA GLU A 311 7.17 9.02 -23.39
C GLU A 311 5.83 8.94 -24.14
N LEU A 312 5.88 8.85 -25.47
CA LEU A 312 4.73 8.59 -26.32
C LEU A 312 5.04 7.42 -27.24
N LYS A 313 4.28 6.34 -27.13
CA LYS A 313 4.38 5.17 -28.03
C LYS A 313 3.12 5.06 -28.86
N PHE A 314 3.30 5.00 -30.17
CA PHE A 314 2.21 4.91 -31.13
C PHE A 314 2.54 3.96 -32.28
N GLY A 315 1.50 3.37 -32.87
CA GLY A 315 1.58 2.43 -33.98
C GLY A 315 0.30 1.60 -34.10
N PRO A 316 0.12 0.89 -35.22
CA PRO A 316 -1.07 0.08 -35.45
C PRO A 316 -1.29 -0.93 -34.32
N SER A 317 -2.55 -1.11 -33.92
CA SER A 317 -2.91 -2.10 -32.90
C SER A 317 -2.42 -3.49 -33.31
N LYS A 318 -1.85 -4.24 -32.35
CA LYS A 318 -1.29 -5.60 -32.54
C LYS A 318 -0.05 -5.70 -33.46
N SER A 319 0.48 -4.59 -33.96
CA SER A 319 1.75 -4.59 -34.70
C SER A 319 2.94 -4.77 -33.76
N LYS A 320 3.95 -5.55 -34.19
CA LYS A 320 5.26 -5.62 -33.51
C LYS A 320 6.07 -4.33 -33.71
N THR A 321 5.83 -3.62 -34.80
CA THR A 321 6.51 -2.38 -35.16
C THR A 321 5.73 -1.17 -34.64
N HIS A 322 6.42 -0.30 -33.90
CA HIS A 322 5.86 0.89 -33.26
C HIS A 322 6.93 1.99 -33.22
N LEU A 323 6.49 3.24 -33.16
CA LEU A 323 7.34 4.40 -32.94
C LEU A 323 7.24 4.83 -31.48
N THR A 324 8.39 5.14 -30.87
CA THR A 324 8.45 5.65 -29.50
C THR A 324 9.23 6.95 -29.49
N LEU A 325 8.60 8.00 -28.97
CA LEU A 325 9.25 9.26 -28.63
C LEU A 325 9.55 9.23 -27.14
N ASN A 326 10.81 9.44 -26.78
CA ASN A 326 11.29 9.47 -25.40
C ASN A 326 12.30 10.60 -25.26
N THR A 327 11.84 11.72 -24.73
CA THR A 327 12.62 12.94 -24.52
C THR A 327 11.97 13.75 -23.40
N ASP A 328 12.71 14.67 -22.78
CA ASP A 328 12.21 15.47 -21.66
C ASP A 328 11.20 16.56 -22.10
N ASN A 329 11.13 16.88 -23.41
CA ASN A 329 10.25 17.91 -23.99
C ASN A 329 9.44 17.38 -25.19
N ILE A 330 8.67 16.30 -24.99
CA ILE A 330 7.85 15.71 -26.08
C ILE A 330 6.82 16.71 -26.61
N GLU A 331 6.25 17.51 -25.72
CA GLU A 331 5.21 18.49 -26.01
C GLU A 331 5.68 19.54 -27.02
N GLU A 332 6.83 20.18 -26.72
CA GLU A 332 7.42 21.20 -27.59
C GLU A 332 7.79 20.62 -28.95
N TRP A 333 8.32 19.38 -28.96
CA TRP A 333 8.66 18.71 -30.20
C TRP A 333 7.40 18.48 -31.03
N LEU A 334 6.37 17.84 -30.48
CA LEU A 334 5.11 17.55 -31.18
C LEU A 334 4.46 18.82 -31.77
N GLN A 335 4.44 19.93 -31.03
CA GLN A 335 3.89 21.20 -31.49
C GLN A 335 4.64 21.77 -32.71
N LYS A 336 5.96 21.56 -32.82
CA LYS A 336 6.77 22.04 -33.96
C LYS A 336 6.59 21.20 -35.22
N ILE A 337 6.35 19.90 -35.08
CA ILE A 337 6.22 18.96 -36.22
C ILE A 337 4.76 18.86 -36.71
N GLU A 338 3.77 19.09 -35.84
CA GLU A 338 2.34 18.99 -36.16
C GLU A 338 1.92 19.77 -37.43
N PRO A 339 2.41 20.99 -37.72
CA PRO A 339 2.10 21.70 -38.97
C PRO A 339 2.61 21.00 -40.24
N SER A 340 3.64 20.17 -40.13
CA SER A 340 4.29 19.52 -41.27
C SER A 340 3.79 18.10 -41.54
N VAL A 341 3.43 17.34 -40.48
CA VAL A 341 3.03 15.92 -40.61
C VAL A 341 1.60 15.64 -40.16
N GLY A 342 0.90 16.64 -39.63
CA GLY A 342 -0.39 16.47 -38.95
C GLY A 342 -0.25 15.97 -37.52
N SER A 343 -1.38 15.86 -36.83
CA SER A 343 -1.40 15.46 -35.42
C SER A 343 -1.31 13.93 -35.27
N VAL A 344 -0.25 13.45 -34.64
CA VAL A 344 -0.09 12.02 -34.28
C VAL A 344 -1.20 11.54 -33.32
N LEU A 345 -1.88 12.48 -32.64
CA LEU A 345 -2.97 12.23 -31.70
C LEU A 345 -4.37 12.29 -32.35
N HIS A 346 -4.46 12.55 -33.65
CA HIS A 346 -5.75 12.63 -34.35
C HIS A 346 -6.52 11.31 -34.22
N ASP A 347 -5.83 10.18 -34.44
CA ASP A 347 -6.38 8.84 -34.24
C ASP A 347 -5.83 8.22 -32.95
N VAL A 348 -6.64 8.31 -31.89
CA VAL A 348 -6.30 7.79 -30.56
C VAL A 348 -6.09 6.27 -30.58
N SER A 349 -6.68 5.54 -31.54
CA SER A 349 -6.51 4.10 -31.64
C SER A 349 -5.06 3.67 -31.97
N LEU A 350 -4.26 4.59 -32.49
CA LEU A 350 -2.83 4.38 -32.75
C LEU A 350 -1.96 4.62 -31.52
N VAL A 351 -2.46 5.31 -30.50
CA VAL A 351 -1.70 5.57 -29.27
C VAL A 351 -1.75 4.31 -28.41
N GLN A 352 -0.60 3.68 -28.16
CA GLN A 352 -0.54 2.43 -27.39
C GLN A 352 -0.32 2.71 -25.90
N HIS A 353 0.62 3.60 -25.58
CA HIS A 353 0.80 4.09 -24.21
C HIS A 353 1.49 5.45 -24.20
N ILE A 354 1.28 6.19 -23.11
CA ILE A 354 2.07 7.36 -22.73
C ILE A 354 2.70 7.15 -21.36
N LYS A 355 3.85 7.77 -21.11
CA LYS A 355 4.35 7.97 -19.76
C LYS A 355 4.27 9.45 -19.43
N VAL A 356 3.66 9.75 -18.29
CA VAL A 356 3.54 11.10 -17.77
C VAL A 356 4.29 11.23 -16.45
N LEU A 357 4.89 12.39 -16.21
CA LEU A 357 5.41 12.79 -14.91
C LEU A 357 4.28 13.44 -14.12
N PHE A 358 3.90 12.83 -12.99
CA PHE A 358 2.92 13.35 -12.04
C PHE A 358 3.54 13.35 -10.64
N LYS A 359 3.59 14.52 -9.97
CA LYS A 359 4.25 14.68 -8.65
C LYS A 359 5.67 14.07 -8.61
N SER A 360 6.46 14.35 -9.64
CA SER A 360 7.83 13.83 -9.84
C SER A 360 7.93 12.31 -10.00
N LYS A 361 6.82 11.62 -10.34
CA LYS A 361 6.78 10.17 -10.55
C LYS A 361 6.31 9.84 -11.96
N LYS A 362 6.94 8.87 -12.60
CA LYS A 362 6.61 8.43 -13.96
C LYS A 362 5.46 7.42 -13.91
N VAL A 363 4.28 7.83 -14.37
CA VAL A 363 3.07 7.01 -14.47
C VAL A 363 2.86 6.64 -15.93
N THR A 364 2.63 5.36 -16.21
CA THR A 364 2.33 4.86 -17.55
C THR A 364 0.83 4.72 -17.69
N LEU A 365 0.26 5.24 -18.79
CA LEU A 365 -1.12 5.05 -19.23
C LEU A 365 -1.10 4.23 -20.51
N SER A 366 -1.75 3.07 -20.54
CA SER A 366 -1.93 2.22 -21.72
C SER A 366 -3.34 2.43 -22.28
N PHE A 367 -3.47 2.52 -23.60
CA PHE A 367 -4.75 2.70 -24.29
C PHE A 367 -5.02 1.47 -25.15
N GLN A 368 -6.23 0.93 -25.08
CA GLN A 368 -6.68 -0.19 -25.89
C GLN A 368 -8.07 0.09 -26.42
N THR A 369 -8.33 -0.24 -27.68
CA THR A 369 -9.69 -0.20 -28.23
C THR A 369 -10.49 -1.37 -27.66
N ASP A 370 -11.66 -1.08 -27.10
CA ASP A 370 -12.53 -2.11 -26.53
C ASP A 370 -12.99 -3.08 -27.64
N THR A 371 -12.63 -4.34 -27.48
CA THR A 371 -12.97 -5.42 -28.42
C THR A 371 -14.46 -5.71 -28.51
N GLN A 372 -15.24 -5.35 -27.48
CA GLN A 372 -16.69 -5.56 -27.41
C GLN A 372 -17.47 -4.33 -27.89
N CYS A 373 -16.90 -3.13 -27.78
CA CYS A 373 -17.53 -1.88 -28.18
C CYS A 373 -16.51 -0.95 -28.83
N ALA A 374 -16.38 -1.01 -30.17
CA ALA A 374 -15.36 -0.30 -30.96
C ALA A 374 -15.32 1.23 -30.77
N ASN A 375 -16.31 1.83 -30.10
CA ASN A 375 -16.40 3.27 -29.82
C ASN A 375 -15.73 3.69 -28.49
N TYR A 376 -15.33 2.74 -27.65
CA TYR A 376 -14.73 3.02 -26.35
C TYR A 376 -13.25 2.64 -26.30
N ILE A 377 -12.51 3.39 -25.49
CA ILE A 377 -11.09 3.22 -25.24
C ILE A 377 -10.88 2.85 -23.78
N GLU A 378 -10.31 1.67 -23.57
CA GLU A 378 -9.84 1.21 -22.28
C GLU A 378 -8.54 1.92 -21.93
N ILE A 379 -8.48 2.47 -20.71
CA ILE A 379 -7.30 3.20 -20.21
C ILE A 379 -6.86 2.59 -18.90
N ASP A 380 -5.72 1.93 -18.96
CA ASP A 380 -5.06 1.29 -17.82
C ASP A 380 -3.85 2.09 -17.36
N TYR A 381 -3.57 2.15 -16.06
CA TYR A 381 -2.38 2.85 -15.56
C TYR A 381 -1.52 2.04 -14.58
N SER A 382 -0.23 2.38 -14.51
CA SER A 382 0.74 1.75 -13.61
C SER A 382 0.60 2.23 -12.16
N GLU A 383 -0.37 1.67 -11.45
CA GLU A 383 -0.78 2.11 -10.11
C GLU A 383 0.34 2.03 -9.04
N TYR A 384 1.27 1.09 -9.15
CA TYR A 384 2.28 0.79 -8.12
C TYR A 384 3.31 1.92 -7.89
N VAL A 385 3.45 2.86 -8.82
CA VAL A 385 4.40 3.98 -8.69
C VAL A 385 3.88 5.04 -7.72
N LEU A 386 2.55 5.16 -7.63
CA LEU A 386 1.86 6.13 -6.79
C LEU A 386 1.45 5.50 -5.45
N ASN A 387 1.52 6.27 -4.37
CA ASN A 387 0.90 5.90 -3.11
C ASN A 387 -0.63 6.09 -3.18
N ARG A 388 -1.38 5.59 -2.18
CA ARG A 388 -2.86 5.60 -2.24
C ARG A 388 -3.45 7.00 -2.49
N LYS A 389 -3.01 8.01 -1.74
CA LYS A 389 -3.50 9.38 -1.90
C LYS A 389 -3.18 9.93 -3.29
N GLU A 390 -1.96 9.73 -3.77
CA GLU A 390 -1.55 10.16 -5.10
C GLU A 390 -2.35 9.46 -6.21
N ARG A 391 -2.75 8.19 -6.03
CA ARG A 391 -3.63 7.48 -6.97
C ARG A 391 -5.02 8.12 -7.02
N ASP A 392 -5.58 8.45 -5.87
CA ASP A 392 -6.90 9.07 -5.77
C ASP A 392 -6.88 10.49 -6.36
N ASP A 393 -5.82 11.25 -6.10
CA ASP A 393 -5.58 12.58 -6.71
C ASP A 393 -5.44 12.46 -8.23
N PHE A 394 -4.65 11.50 -8.73
CA PHE A 394 -4.42 11.28 -10.16
C PHE A 394 -5.70 10.86 -10.89
N LYS A 395 -6.45 9.90 -10.32
CA LYS A 395 -7.75 9.46 -10.85
C LYS A 395 -8.76 10.60 -10.86
N SER A 396 -8.81 11.40 -9.80
CA SER A 396 -9.75 12.51 -9.69
C SER A 396 -9.41 13.64 -10.67
N LEU A 397 -8.14 14.00 -10.84
CA LEU A 397 -7.71 14.97 -11.86
C LEU A 397 -8.24 14.60 -13.25
N ILE A 398 -8.01 13.35 -13.68
CA ILE A 398 -8.40 12.89 -15.01
C ILE A 398 -9.93 12.79 -15.14
N ARG A 399 -10.62 12.28 -14.11
CA ARG A 399 -12.08 12.15 -14.10
C ARG A 399 -12.77 13.50 -14.07
N ASP A 400 -12.35 14.40 -13.20
CA ASP A 400 -13.06 15.64 -12.93
C ASP A 400 -12.81 16.67 -14.04
N SER A 401 -11.64 16.64 -14.70
CA SER A 401 -11.32 17.52 -15.83
C SER A 401 -11.83 16.99 -17.18
N TYR A 402 -11.84 15.67 -17.40
CA TYR A 402 -12.09 15.09 -18.74
C TYR A 402 -13.25 14.08 -18.78
N GLY A 403 -13.83 13.71 -17.64
CA GLY A 403 -14.82 12.63 -17.55
C GLY A 403 -14.24 11.25 -17.89
N ILE A 404 -12.91 11.10 -17.83
CA ILE A 404 -12.21 9.86 -18.18
C ILE A 404 -12.03 8.98 -16.95
N THR A 405 -12.36 7.71 -17.10
CA THR A 405 -12.11 6.66 -16.12
C THR A 405 -10.84 5.89 -16.46
N VAL A 406 -9.86 5.93 -15.54
CA VAL A 406 -8.62 5.15 -15.63
C VAL A 406 -8.63 4.04 -14.57
N LEU A 407 -8.34 2.80 -14.98
CA LEU A 407 -8.31 1.64 -14.09
C LEU A 407 -6.88 1.13 -13.92
N SER A 408 -6.60 0.45 -12.81
CA SER A 408 -5.25 -0.07 -12.58
C SER A 408 -4.96 -1.19 -13.55
N LYS A 409 -3.81 -1.13 -14.23
CA LYS A 409 -3.24 -2.29 -14.90
C LYS A 409 -2.79 -3.28 -13.85
N THR A 410 -3.46 -4.41 -13.72
CA THR A 410 -2.81 -5.56 -13.08
C THR A 410 -1.80 -6.11 -14.07
N LEU A 411 -0.57 -6.34 -13.64
CA LEU A 411 0.38 -7.15 -14.37
C LEU A 411 -0.32 -8.49 -14.67
N SER A 412 -0.86 -8.64 -15.88
CA SER A 412 -1.03 -9.96 -16.46
C SER A 412 0.37 -10.55 -16.40
N ARG A 413 0.52 -11.62 -15.63
CA ARG A 413 1.74 -12.43 -15.55
C ARG A 413 2.35 -12.50 -16.96
N TYR A 414 3.50 -11.86 -17.14
CA TYR A 414 4.52 -12.38 -18.02
C TYR A 414 5.22 -13.50 -17.26
#